data_AF-A0A8G0YJM6-F1
#
_entry.id   AF-A0A8G0YJM6-F1
#
_cell.length_a   1.000
_cell.length_b   1.000
_cell.length_c   1.000
_cell.angle_alpha   90.00
_cell.angle_beta   90.00
_cell.angle_gamma   90.00
#
_symmetry.space_group_name_H-M   'P 1'
#
loop_
_entity.id
_entity.type
_entity.pdbx_description
1 polymer ?
#
loop_
_entity_poly.entity_id
_entity_poly.type
_entity_poly.pdbx_seq_one_letter_code
_entity_poly.pdbx_strand_id
1 'polypeptide(L)'
;NHEGEFARFTWIPTSSQWSLSWSSPKDQCDVYDLCGPYSYCDINTSPSCNCIQGFVPKYPEWKLIDGAGGCVRRIPLDCRKDRFLPLKQTKLPDTKTVIVDRKIGRKDCKKRCLKNCNCTAYANTDIGGRGCVMWIG
;
A
#
# COMPACT_ATOMS: atom_id res chain seq x y z
N ASN A 1 10.86 -18.91 11.24
CA ASN A 1 11.72 -20.13 11.24
C ASN A 1 13.18 -19.63 11.30
N HIS A 2 14.18 -20.51 11.13
CA HIS A 2 15.59 -20.09 11.09
C HIS A 2 15.94 -19.22 9.87
N GLU A 3 15.04 -19.11 8.89
CA GLU A 3 15.17 -18.29 7.67
C GLU A 3 14.50 -16.91 7.81
N GLY A 4 13.91 -16.59 8.96
CA GLY A 4 13.24 -15.30 9.19
C GLY A 4 11.80 -15.23 8.67
N GLU A 5 11.22 -16.35 8.23
CA GLU A 5 9.84 -16.39 7.75
C GLU A 5 8.85 -16.70 8.86
N PHE A 6 7.67 -16.07 8.79
CA PHE A 6 6.54 -16.44 9.62
C PHE A 6 5.71 -17.50 8.89
N ALA A 7 5.52 -18.66 9.50
CA ALA A 7 4.82 -19.78 8.86
C ALA A 7 3.77 -20.39 9.79
N ARG A 8 2.59 -20.68 9.24
CA ARG A 8 1.55 -21.45 9.91
C ARG A 8 1.59 -22.89 9.42
N PHE A 9 1.80 -23.82 10.34
CA PHE A 9 1.67 -25.25 10.10
C PHE A 9 0.36 -25.76 10.70
N THR A 10 -0.28 -26.70 10.01
CA THR A 10 -1.45 -27.43 10.49
C THR A 10 -1.10 -28.91 10.58
N TRP A 11 -1.36 -29.53 11.72
CA TRP A 11 -1.14 -30.96 11.91
C TRP A 11 -2.19 -31.75 11.15
N ILE A 12 -1.76 -32.72 10.34
CA ILE A 12 -2.63 -33.65 9.61
C ILE A 12 -2.52 -35.02 10.28
N PRO A 13 -3.53 -35.46 11.06
CA PRO A 13 -3.46 -36.73 11.79
C PRO A 13 -3.33 -37.96 10.89
N THR A 14 -4.00 -37.96 9.73
CA THR A 14 -4.05 -39.10 8.81
C THR A 14 -2.70 -39.45 8.21
N SER A 15 -1.83 -38.45 7.98
CA SER A 15 -0.46 -38.65 7.51
C SER A 15 0.59 -38.38 8.58
N SER A 16 0.18 -38.13 9.83
CA SER A 16 1.06 -37.85 10.98
C SER A 16 2.16 -36.82 10.67
N GLN A 17 1.80 -35.75 9.95
CA GLN A 17 2.75 -34.74 9.51
C GLN A 17 2.21 -33.32 9.69
N TRP A 18 3.12 -32.37 9.89
CA TRP A 18 2.82 -30.95 9.79
C TRP A 18 2.77 -30.52 8.33
N SER A 19 1.67 -29.88 7.92
CA SER A 19 1.53 -29.30 6.59
C SER A 19 1.61 -27.78 6.66
N LEU A 20 2.46 -27.19 5.82
CA LEU A 20 2.54 -25.74 5.67
C LEU A 20 1.22 -25.23 5.09
N SER A 21 0.50 -24.42 5.86
CA SER A 21 -0.76 -23.82 5.43
C SER A 21 -0.55 -22.50 4.71
N TRP A 22 0.34 -21.65 5.24
CA TRP A 22 0.78 -20.41 4.62
C TRP A 22 2.04 -19.88 5.31
N SER A 23 2.78 -19.02 4.60
CA SER A 23 3.95 -18.30 5.11
C SER A 23 3.88 -16.82 4.73
N SER A 24 4.72 -16.01 5.37
CA SER A 24 4.94 -14.61 5.09
C SER A 24 6.43 -14.27 5.29
N PRO A 25 7.06 -13.51 4.38
CA PRO A 25 6.50 -12.97 3.12
C PRO A 25 6.13 -14.08 2.13
N LYS A 26 5.10 -13.88 1.30
CA LYS A 26 4.62 -14.89 0.35
C LYS A 26 5.33 -14.82 -1.00
N ASP A 27 5.65 -13.60 -1.43
CA ASP A 27 6.28 -13.31 -2.70
C ASP A 27 7.13 -12.04 -2.59
N GLN A 28 7.80 -11.66 -3.68
CA GLN A 28 8.67 -10.49 -3.70
C GLN A 28 7.94 -9.18 -3.34
N CYS A 29 6.64 -9.04 -3.63
CA CYS A 29 5.88 -7.83 -3.31
C CYS A 29 5.59 -7.69 -1.80
N ASP A 30 5.78 -8.74 -1.01
CA ASP A 30 5.72 -8.67 0.45
C ASP A 30 7.03 -8.18 1.09
N VAL A 31 8.13 -8.12 0.33
CA VAL A 31 9.41 -7.57 0.79
C VAL A 31 9.23 -6.08 1.06
N TYR A 32 9.66 -5.64 2.25
CA TYR A 32 9.54 -4.25 2.66
C TYR A 32 10.28 -3.33 1.71
N ASP A 33 9.59 -2.30 1.22
CA ASP A 33 10.15 -1.22 0.40
C ASP A 33 10.81 -1.70 -0.92
N LEU A 34 10.33 -2.82 -1.49
CA LEU A 34 10.77 -3.25 -2.84
C LEU A 34 10.52 -2.16 -3.88
N CYS A 35 9.31 -1.59 -3.86
CA CYS A 35 8.91 -0.50 -4.75
C CYS A 35 8.98 0.83 -4.01
N GLY A 36 9.62 1.83 -4.61
CA GLY A 36 9.82 3.13 -3.97
C GLY A 36 8.53 3.94 -3.76
N PRO A 37 8.63 5.15 -3.17
CA PRO A 37 7.48 5.97 -2.82
C PRO A 37 6.52 6.22 -4.00
N TYR A 38 5.22 6.26 -3.71
CA TYR A 38 4.14 6.49 -4.69
C TYR A 38 4.08 5.46 -5.85
N SER A 39 4.69 4.30 -5.66
CA SER A 39 4.54 3.13 -6.53
C SER A 39 3.94 1.96 -5.75
N TYR A 40 3.46 0.95 -6.46
CA TYR A 40 2.93 -0.29 -5.88
C TYR A 40 3.52 -1.50 -6.60
N CYS A 41 3.63 -2.61 -5.88
CA CYS A 41 4.10 -3.87 -6.44
C CYS A 41 2.93 -4.71 -6.96
N ASP A 42 3.07 -5.27 -8.16
CA ASP A 42 2.17 -6.24 -8.76
C ASP A 42 2.99 -7.40 -9.33
N ILE A 43 2.75 -8.61 -8.81
CA ILE A 43 3.44 -9.83 -9.24
C ILE A 43 3.11 -10.22 -10.69
N ASN A 44 2.06 -9.64 -11.27
CA ASN A 44 1.60 -9.96 -12.62
C ASN A 44 2.17 -9.01 -13.69
N THR A 45 2.98 -8.02 -13.31
CA THR A 45 3.58 -7.05 -14.24
C THR A 45 5.10 -7.20 -14.32
N SER A 46 5.66 -6.77 -15.46
CA SER A 46 7.11 -6.65 -15.67
C SER A 46 7.42 -5.24 -16.23
N PRO A 47 8.10 -4.36 -15.47
CA PRO A 47 8.60 -4.53 -14.09
C PRO A 47 7.48 -4.76 -13.06
N SER A 48 7.83 -5.29 -11.88
CA SER A 48 6.83 -5.58 -10.82
C SER A 48 6.37 -4.32 -10.11
N CYS A 49 7.22 -3.29 -10.06
CA CYS A 49 6.83 -1.99 -9.55
C CYS A 49 6.11 -1.14 -10.60
N ASN A 50 5.04 -0.46 -10.18
CA ASN A 50 4.17 0.34 -11.02
C ASN A 50 3.90 1.70 -10.35
N CYS A 51 3.97 2.80 -11.10
CA CYS A 51 3.54 4.10 -10.57
C CYS A 51 2.02 4.12 -10.36
N ILE A 52 1.57 4.73 -9.25
CA ILE A 52 0.15 5.04 -9.05
C ILE A 52 -0.35 5.91 -10.20
N GLN A 53 -1.59 5.69 -10.65
CA GLN A 53 -2.17 6.50 -11.72
C GLN A 53 -2.08 8.01 -11.41
N GLY A 54 -1.52 8.79 -12.34
CA GLY A 54 -1.26 10.22 -12.16
C GLY A 54 0.16 10.55 -11.64
N PHE A 55 0.95 9.53 -11.34
CA PHE A 55 2.38 9.63 -11.04
C PHE A 55 3.22 9.13 -12.22
N VAL A 56 4.47 9.61 -12.29
CA VAL A 56 5.47 9.22 -13.29
C VAL A 56 6.77 8.84 -12.58
N PRO A 57 7.62 8.00 -13.20
CA PRO A 57 8.92 7.67 -12.64
C PRO A 57 9.72 8.91 -12.29
N LYS A 58 10.36 8.91 -11.11
CA LYS A 58 11.20 10.04 -10.68
C LYS A 58 12.48 10.17 -11.52
N TYR A 59 13.01 9.06 -12.00
CA TYR A 59 14.25 8.98 -12.77
C TYR A 59 14.08 8.11 -14.03
N PRO A 60 14.83 8.37 -15.12
CA PRO A 60 14.79 7.56 -16.34
C PRO A 60 15.16 6.08 -16.11
N GLU A 61 16.11 5.83 -15.21
CA GLU A 61 16.60 4.50 -14.84
C GLU A 61 15.63 3.68 -13.98
N TRP A 62 14.45 4.21 -13.63
CA TRP A 62 13.48 3.57 -12.75
C TRP A 62 13.14 2.14 -13.17
N LYS A 63 13.05 1.85 -14.47
CA LYS A 63 12.80 0.48 -14.96
C LYS A 63 14.01 -0.46 -14.79
N LEU A 64 15.23 0.08 -14.77
CA LEU A 64 16.47 -0.69 -14.62
C LEU A 64 16.71 -1.10 -13.17
N ILE A 65 16.18 -0.32 -12.21
CA ILE A 65 16.28 -0.57 -10.76
C ILE A 65 14.98 -1.11 -10.15
N ASP A 66 14.15 -1.74 -10.99
CA ASP A 66 12.82 -2.28 -10.66
C ASP A 66 12.00 -1.34 -9.76
N GLY A 67 12.00 -0.05 -10.09
CA GLY A 67 11.17 0.95 -9.45
C GLY A 67 11.59 1.46 -8.07
N ALA A 68 12.78 1.08 -7.57
CA ALA A 68 13.29 1.53 -6.26
C ALA A 68 13.34 3.06 -6.09
N GLY A 69 13.56 3.81 -7.18
CA GLY A 69 13.58 5.29 -7.15
C GLY A 69 12.21 5.95 -6.92
N GLY A 70 11.12 5.16 -6.96
CA GLY A 70 9.76 5.64 -6.77
C GLY A 70 9.24 6.57 -7.87
N CYS A 71 8.07 7.13 -7.62
CA CYS A 71 7.34 7.97 -8.57
C CYS A 71 7.03 9.35 -7.96
N VAL A 72 6.81 10.32 -8.83
CA VAL A 72 6.43 11.69 -8.47
C VAL A 72 5.14 12.08 -9.18
N ARG A 73 4.38 13.01 -8.60
CA ARG A 73 3.13 13.47 -9.22
C ARG A 73 3.43 14.11 -10.57
N ARG A 74 2.68 13.72 -11.59
CA ARG A 74 2.78 14.33 -12.92
C ARG A 74 2.33 15.79 -12.92
N ILE A 75 1.35 16.12 -12.08
CA ILE A 75 0.78 17.46 -11.96
C ILE A 75 0.87 17.87 -10.48
N PRO A 76 1.44 19.05 -10.16
CA PRO A 76 1.46 19.58 -8.80
C PRO A 76 0.04 19.73 -8.21
N LEU A 77 -0.05 19.62 -6.89
CA LEU A 77 -1.31 19.77 -6.16
C LEU A 77 -1.71 21.25 -6.02
N ASP A 78 -3.02 21.53 -6.06
CA ASP A 78 -3.61 22.86 -5.85
C ASP A 78 -4.34 22.93 -4.48
N CYS A 79 -4.41 21.81 -3.74
CA CYS A 79 -5.17 21.60 -2.49
C CYS A 79 -6.68 21.80 -2.61
N ARG A 80 -7.14 22.94 -3.13
CA ARG A 80 -8.55 23.34 -3.27
C ARG A 80 -9.29 22.55 -4.34
N LYS A 81 -8.60 22.20 -5.43
CA LYS A 81 -9.19 21.49 -6.58
C LYS A 81 -8.83 20.02 -6.64
N ASP A 82 -8.05 19.55 -5.67
CA ASP A 82 -7.51 18.21 -5.67
C ASP A 82 -8.61 17.17 -5.58
N ARG A 83 -8.32 16.01 -6.17
CA ARG A 83 -9.23 14.87 -6.21
C ARG A 83 -8.45 13.60 -5.92
N PHE A 84 -9.17 12.60 -5.43
CA PHE A 84 -8.62 11.30 -5.14
C PHE A 84 -9.02 10.31 -6.22
N LEU A 85 -8.04 9.52 -6.66
CA LEU A 85 -8.28 8.33 -7.48
C LEU A 85 -8.41 7.12 -6.56
N PRO A 86 -9.45 6.29 -6.71
CA PRO A 86 -9.60 5.09 -5.91
C PRO A 86 -8.59 4.02 -6.35
N LEU A 87 -7.82 3.50 -5.40
CA LEU A 87 -7.04 2.29 -5.55
C LEU A 87 -7.84 1.09 -5.01
N LYS A 88 -7.79 -0.04 -5.71
CA LYS A 88 -8.54 -1.26 -5.38
C LYS A 88 -7.57 -2.39 -5.12
N GLN A 89 -7.95 -3.31 -4.23
CA GLN A 89 -7.19 -4.52 -3.92
C GLN A 89 -5.73 -4.24 -3.52
N THR A 90 -5.49 -3.11 -2.85
CA THR A 90 -4.16 -2.73 -2.37
C THR A 90 -4.00 -3.04 -0.88
N LYS A 91 -2.80 -3.48 -0.51
CA LYS A 91 -2.31 -3.41 0.86
C LYS A 91 -2.15 -1.93 1.23
N LEU A 92 -2.60 -1.53 2.42
CA LEU A 92 -2.43 -0.16 2.88
C LEU A 92 -0.93 0.17 3.04
N PRO A 93 -0.50 1.39 2.69
CA PRO A 93 0.90 1.78 2.85
C PRO A 93 1.30 1.87 4.32
N ASP A 94 2.60 2.00 4.56
CA ASP A 94 3.19 2.16 5.89
C ASP A 94 2.45 3.26 6.69
N THR A 95 2.20 2.98 7.97
CA THR A 95 1.36 3.81 8.84
C THR A 95 2.17 4.70 9.81
N LYS A 96 3.47 4.91 9.57
CA LYS A 96 4.32 5.81 10.37
C LYS A 96 3.76 7.24 10.47
N THR A 97 3.19 7.78 9.39
CA THR A 97 2.69 9.17 9.33
C THR A 97 1.19 9.22 9.01
N VAL A 98 0.37 8.69 9.92
CA VAL A 98 -1.09 8.68 9.76
C VAL A 98 -1.86 9.35 10.89
N ILE A 99 -3.03 9.89 10.54
CA ILE A 99 -4.05 10.34 11.48
C ILE A 99 -5.22 9.35 11.41
N VAL A 100 -5.63 8.79 12.55
CA VAL A 100 -6.72 7.82 12.63
C VAL A 100 -7.91 8.40 13.39
N ASP A 101 -9.10 8.26 12.82
CA ASP A 101 -10.36 8.61 13.45
C ASP A 101 -11.41 7.52 13.20
N ARG A 102 -11.70 6.71 14.21
CA ARG A 102 -12.63 5.58 14.10
C ARG A 102 -14.11 5.99 14.10
N LYS A 103 -14.41 7.25 14.42
CA LYS A 103 -15.80 7.72 14.58
C LYS A 103 -16.40 8.16 13.25
N ILE A 104 -15.57 8.65 12.32
CA ILE A 104 -16.03 9.18 11.04
C ILE A 104 -16.02 8.12 9.93
N GLY A 105 -16.95 8.24 8.99
CA GLY A 105 -17.02 7.36 7.82
C GLY A 105 -16.26 7.89 6.60
N ARG A 106 -16.24 7.09 5.53
CA ARG A 106 -15.54 7.38 4.27
C ARG A 106 -15.80 8.78 3.70
N LYS A 107 -17.06 9.26 3.70
CA LYS A 107 -17.42 10.57 3.12
C LYS A 107 -16.77 11.72 3.89
N ASP A 108 -16.79 11.66 5.21
CA ASP A 108 -16.21 12.71 6.05
C ASP A 108 -14.68 12.59 6.12
N CYS A 109 -14.15 11.38 6.05
CA CYS A 109 -12.72 11.13 5.86
C CYS A 109 -12.18 11.82 4.59
N LYS A 110 -12.88 11.65 3.45
CA LYS A 110 -12.56 12.34 2.19
C LYS A 110 -12.60 13.86 2.36
N LYS A 111 -13.66 14.40 2.96
CA LYS A 111 -13.79 15.85 3.20
C LYS A 111 -12.67 16.39 4.09
N ARG A 112 -12.30 15.66 5.14
CA ARG A 112 -11.26 16.04 6.08
C ARG A 112 -9.88 16.03 5.40
N CYS A 113 -9.60 15.02 4.58
CA CYS A 113 -8.37 14.95 3.81
C CYS A 113 -8.28 16.09 2.79
N LEU A 114 -9.36 16.39 2.04
CA LEU A 114 -9.40 17.54 1.12
C LEU A 114 -9.18 18.91 1.78
N LYS A 115 -9.51 19.04 3.08
CA LYS A 115 -9.28 20.27 3.85
C LYS A 115 -7.85 20.38 4.38
N ASN A 116 -7.09 19.30 4.39
CA ASN A 116 -5.73 19.26 4.88
C ASN A 116 -4.76 19.14 3.68
N CYS A 117 -4.07 20.23 3.34
CA CYS A 117 -3.18 20.26 2.18
C CYS A 117 -1.98 19.32 2.28
N ASN A 118 -1.67 18.79 3.48
CA ASN A 118 -0.62 17.79 3.67
C ASN A 118 -1.18 16.35 3.57
N CYS A 119 -2.48 16.17 3.34
CA CYS A 119 -3.08 14.85 3.21
C CYS A 119 -2.88 14.28 1.81
N THR A 120 -2.21 13.13 1.72
CA THR A 120 -1.84 12.51 0.44
C THR A 120 -2.76 11.37 0.04
N ALA A 121 -3.33 10.65 1.02
CA ALA A 121 -4.24 9.53 0.83
C ALA A 121 -5.18 9.34 2.04
N TYR A 122 -6.28 8.62 1.83
CA TYR A 122 -7.16 8.19 2.92
C TYR A 122 -7.77 6.82 2.63
N ALA A 123 -8.10 6.08 3.68
CA ALA A 123 -8.81 4.80 3.61
C ALA A 123 -9.71 4.63 4.85
N ASN A 124 -10.55 3.58 4.84
CA ASN A 124 -11.29 3.18 6.03
C ASN A 124 -10.37 2.34 6.94
N THR A 125 -10.67 2.31 8.24
CA THR A 125 -9.90 1.50 9.20
C THR A 125 -10.33 0.04 9.23
N ASP A 126 -11.55 -0.25 8.80
CA ASP A 126 -12.08 -1.61 8.69
C ASP A 126 -12.75 -1.87 7.33
N ILE A 127 -12.91 -3.16 7.00
CA ILE A 127 -13.57 -3.61 5.77
C ILE A 127 -15.08 -3.30 5.81
N GLY A 128 -15.65 -3.15 7.01
CA GLY A 128 -17.04 -2.73 7.23
C GLY A 128 -17.33 -1.28 6.85
N GLY A 129 -16.32 -0.54 6.38
CA GLY A 129 -16.49 0.82 5.88
C GLY A 129 -16.47 1.90 6.97
N ARG A 130 -16.03 1.55 8.18
CA ARG A 130 -15.96 2.46 9.32
C ARG A 130 -14.55 2.96 9.59
N GLY A 131 -14.52 4.12 10.22
CA GLY A 131 -13.32 4.84 10.57
C GLY A 131 -12.59 5.40 9.36
N CYS A 132 -11.55 6.15 9.67
CA CYS A 132 -10.76 6.93 8.74
C CYS A 132 -9.29 6.82 9.13
N VAL A 133 -8.45 6.53 8.16
CA VAL A 133 -7.00 6.68 8.24
C VAL A 133 -6.60 7.64 7.12
N MET A 134 -5.82 8.66 7.46
CA MET A 134 -5.30 9.66 6.53
C MET A 134 -3.78 9.66 6.60
N TRP A 135 -3.12 9.58 5.46
CA TRP A 135 -1.67 9.69 5.35
C TRP A 135 -1.26 11.14 5.15
N ILE A 136 -0.19 11.53 5.82
CA ILE A 136 0.40 12.87 5.75
C ILE A 136 1.79 12.78 5.12
N GLY A 137 2.07 13.65 4.14
CA GLY A 137 3.35 13.70 3.44
C GLY A 137 3.40 14.76 2.34
#